data_AF-D3AM57-F1
#
_entry.id   AF-D3AM57-F1
#
_cell.length_a   1.000
_cell.length_b   1.000
_cell.length_c   1.000
_cell.angle_alpha   90.00
_cell.angle_beta   90.00
_cell.angle_gamma   90.00
#
_symmetry.space_group_name_H-M   'P 1'
#
loop_
_entity.id
_entity.type
_entity.pdbx_description
1 polymer ?
#
loop_
_entity_poly.entity_id
_entity_poly.type
_entity_poly.pdbx_seq_one_letter_code
_entity_poly.pdbx_strand_id
1 'polypeptide(L)'
;MPNQVDRICDYFDRVRLIKKIEQLDNVTIWAANLEKSAKKLEENETPYVTVGDIAVYFKFFDEVYEVSKEDGEVWPNDYIRPVCNKHLEQWGFTAQELFDKAKYFDVGERLQTVLDASKDAFKRVLGSYEQLLPDTYGIYSITGENGIGMMFYPVVLSQVAQRLGGDLFVIPILNDRILVCSKNEYNLEKLQEVVKMKSKEDKLYGLIPLHVSDMVFQFDAHRLTLQPATDQREKKMKHTAR
;
A
#
# COMPACT_ATOMS: atom_id res chain seq x y z
N MET A 1 -3.08 41.42 -14.22
CA MET A 1 -3.52 40.02 -14.33
C MET A 1 -2.28 39.19 -14.63
N PRO A 2 -1.97 38.12 -13.87
CA PRO A 2 -0.78 37.32 -14.14
C PRO A 2 -0.91 36.67 -15.52
N ASN A 3 0.18 36.68 -16.29
CA ASN A 3 0.22 36.31 -17.69
C ASN A 3 -0.12 34.82 -17.83
N GLN A 4 -1.03 34.48 -18.74
CA GLN A 4 -1.46 33.10 -19.00
C GLN A 4 -0.29 32.20 -19.46
N VAL A 5 0.79 32.83 -19.97
CA VAL A 5 2.03 32.19 -20.40
C VAL A 5 2.89 31.74 -19.22
N ASP A 6 2.92 32.49 -18.11
CA ASP A 6 3.69 32.11 -16.91
C ASP A 6 3.11 30.84 -16.26
N ARG A 7 1.78 30.64 -16.34
CA ARG A 7 1.10 29.43 -15.86
C ARG A 7 1.36 28.18 -16.71
N ILE A 8 1.71 28.35 -17.98
CA ILE A 8 2.07 27.24 -18.87
C ILE A 8 3.53 26.85 -18.62
N CYS A 9 4.43 27.81 -18.36
CA CYS A 9 5.81 27.52 -17.99
C CYS A 9 5.92 26.80 -16.62
N ASP A 10 5.10 27.17 -15.63
CA ASP A 10 5.02 26.43 -14.35
C ASP A 10 4.57 24.96 -14.51
N TYR A 11 3.87 24.62 -15.60
CA TYR A 11 3.47 23.25 -15.92
C TYR A 11 4.64 22.42 -16.48
N PHE A 12 5.58 23.06 -17.20
CA PHE A 12 6.73 22.42 -17.85
C PHE A 12 8.02 22.44 -17.02
N ASP A 13 8.10 23.22 -15.93
CA ASP A 13 9.25 23.24 -15.02
C ASP A 13 9.28 22.04 -14.02
N ARG A 14 8.39 21.05 -14.19
CA ARG A 14 8.34 19.83 -13.37
C ARG A 14 9.36 18.75 -13.74
N VAL A 15 10.51 19.12 -14.32
CA VAL A 15 11.69 18.24 -14.25
C VAL A 15 12.25 18.36 -12.84
N ARG A 16 11.59 17.71 -11.86
CA ARG A 16 12.15 17.59 -10.52
C ARG A 16 13.49 16.87 -10.63
N LEU A 17 14.57 17.56 -10.30
CA LEU A 17 15.89 16.93 -10.21
C LEU A 17 15.81 15.72 -9.29
N ILE A 18 16.42 14.59 -9.66
CA ILE A 18 16.42 13.35 -8.86
C ILE A 18 16.76 13.61 -7.38
N LYS A 19 17.71 14.50 -7.09
CA LYS A 19 18.10 14.90 -5.73
C LYS A 19 16.99 15.61 -4.93
N LYS A 20 16.00 16.18 -5.60
CA LYS A 20 14.79 16.74 -5.00
C LYS A 20 13.73 15.67 -4.78
N ILE A 21 13.78 14.54 -5.50
CA ILE A 21 12.86 13.40 -5.36
C ILE A 21 13.35 12.48 -4.24
N GLU A 22 14.64 12.13 -4.20
CA GLU A 22 15.24 11.25 -3.19
C GLU A 22 15.47 11.97 -1.84
N GLN A 23 14.39 12.54 -1.28
CA GLN A 23 14.36 13.22 0.01
C GLN A 23 13.40 12.54 0.97
N LEU A 24 13.62 12.70 2.27
CA LEU A 24 12.83 12.05 3.32
C LEU A 24 11.32 12.23 3.11
N ASP A 25 10.86 13.46 2.87
CA ASP A 25 9.43 13.79 2.76
C ASP A 25 8.75 13.16 1.52
N ASN A 26 9.55 12.67 0.58
CA ASN A 26 9.07 12.02 -0.65
C ASN A 26 9.03 10.49 -0.54
N VAL A 27 9.39 9.93 0.61
CA VAL A 27 9.29 8.49 0.83
C VAL A 27 7.82 8.07 0.81
N THR A 28 7.55 6.98 0.10
CA THR A 28 6.25 6.32 0.04
C THR A 28 6.35 4.91 0.61
N ILE A 29 5.27 4.46 1.25
CA ILE A 29 5.15 3.12 1.81
C ILE A 29 4.65 2.13 0.75
N TRP A 30 5.32 0.99 0.67
CA TRP A 30 4.99 -0.16 -0.17
C TRP A 30 4.94 -1.41 0.69
N ALA A 31 4.27 -2.45 0.19
CA ALA A 31 4.17 -3.69 0.92
C ALA A 31 4.14 -4.92 0.01
N ALA A 32 4.60 -6.04 0.54
CA ALA A 32 4.64 -7.32 -0.13
C ALA A 32 4.52 -8.47 0.89
N ASN A 33 4.25 -9.68 0.41
CA ASN A 33 4.29 -10.87 1.25
C ASN A 33 5.69 -11.06 1.87
N LEU A 34 5.76 -11.19 3.20
CA LEU A 34 7.03 -11.26 3.93
C LEU A 34 7.86 -12.48 3.52
N GLU A 35 7.27 -13.66 3.56
CA GLU A 35 7.94 -14.94 3.29
C GLU A 35 8.61 -14.95 1.90
N LYS A 36 7.96 -14.35 0.90
CA LYS A 36 8.46 -14.33 -0.49
C LYS A 36 9.46 -13.21 -0.77
N SER A 37 9.35 -12.08 -0.06
CA SER A 37 10.11 -10.88 -0.39
C SER A 37 11.33 -10.64 0.50
N ALA A 38 11.35 -11.15 1.73
CA ALA A 38 12.40 -10.87 2.72
C ALA A 38 13.82 -11.07 2.17
N LYS A 39 14.11 -12.24 1.59
CA LYS A 39 15.43 -12.55 1.02
C LYS A 39 15.85 -11.52 -0.04
N LYS A 40 14.95 -11.15 -0.94
CA LYS A 40 15.25 -10.19 -2.01
C LYS A 40 15.41 -8.76 -1.45
N LEU A 41 14.66 -8.39 -0.42
CA LEU A 41 14.81 -7.10 0.24
C LEU A 41 16.17 -7.00 0.93
N GLU A 42 16.59 -8.06 1.63
CA GLU A 42 17.89 -8.16 2.30
C GLU A 42 19.05 -8.11 1.29
N GLU A 43 18.98 -8.90 0.21
CA GLU A 43 19.99 -8.89 -0.86
C GLU A 43 20.17 -7.51 -1.53
N ASN A 44 19.10 -6.70 -1.56
CA ASN A 44 19.11 -5.36 -2.14
C ASN A 44 19.34 -4.25 -1.10
N GLU A 45 19.72 -4.59 0.14
CA GLU A 45 19.90 -3.63 1.24
C GLU A 45 18.67 -2.72 1.44
N THR A 46 17.47 -3.23 1.16
CA THR A 46 16.20 -2.50 1.28
C THR A 46 15.64 -2.69 2.68
N PRO A 47 15.54 -1.63 3.49
CA PRO A 47 15.01 -1.72 4.84
C PRO A 47 13.50 -1.98 4.79
N TYR A 48 13.04 -2.82 5.71
CA TYR A 48 11.64 -3.14 5.87
C TYR A 48 11.28 -3.33 7.34
N VAL A 49 9.99 -3.17 7.64
CA VAL A 49 9.38 -3.58 8.90
C VAL A 49 8.38 -4.70 8.65
N THR A 50 8.12 -5.50 9.68
CA THR A 50 7.18 -6.62 9.59
C THR A 50 5.86 -6.22 10.25
N VAL A 51 4.75 -6.36 9.53
CA VAL A 51 3.40 -6.16 10.08
C VAL A 51 2.55 -7.38 9.74
N GLY A 52 2.35 -8.27 10.71
CA GLY A 52 1.76 -9.59 10.46
C GLY A 52 2.65 -10.43 9.54
N ASP A 53 2.09 -10.89 8.43
CA ASP A 53 2.79 -11.62 7.35
C ASP A 53 3.22 -10.73 6.17
N ILE A 54 3.23 -9.41 6.37
CA ILE A 54 3.58 -8.42 5.35
C ILE A 54 4.95 -7.80 5.68
N ALA A 55 5.81 -7.71 4.66
CA ALA A 55 6.99 -6.85 4.67
C ALA A 55 6.58 -5.46 4.15
N VAL A 56 6.77 -4.44 4.98
CA VAL A 56 6.52 -3.04 4.64
C VAL A 56 7.85 -2.37 4.37
N TYR A 57 8.01 -1.82 3.18
CA TYR A 57 9.26 -1.25 2.70
C TYR A 57 8.99 0.08 1.98
N PHE A 58 10.05 0.74 1.54
CA PHE A 58 9.97 2.15 1.15
C PHE A 58 10.54 2.39 -0.25
N LYS A 59 9.88 3.28 -1.00
CA LYS A 59 10.39 3.77 -2.29
C LYS A 59 10.20 5.27 -2.39
N PHE A 60 11.05 5.90 -3.19
CA PHE A 60 10.73 7.17 -3.80
C PHE A 60 9.81 6.91 -5.00
N PHE A 61 8.74 7.69 -5.09
CA PHE A 61 7.76 7.66 -6.18
C PHE A 61 7.40 9.10 -6.53
N ASP A 62 7.55 9.47 -7.79
CA ASP A 62 7.11 10.75 -8.34
C ASP A 62 6.89 10.61 -9.85
N GLU A 63 5.98 11.38 -10.42
CA GLU A 63 5.81 11.49 -11.88
C GLU A 63 6.84 12.50 -12.39
N VAL A 64 7.76 12.07 -13.24
CA VAL A 64 8.77 12.92 -13.87
C VAL A 64 8.51 13.05 -15.35
N TYR A 65 8.80 14.21 -15.90
CA TYR A 65 8.63 14.49 -17.32
C TYR A 65 10.01 14.42 -17.98
N GLU A 66 10.23 13.43 -18.84
CA GLU A 66 11.47 13.32 -19.62
C GLU A 66 11.22 13.85 -21.04
N VAL A 67 12.15 14.69 -21.51
CA VAL A 67 12.14 15.16 -22.89
C VAL A 67 12.79 14.08 -23.75
N SER A 68 12.01 13.47 -24.64
CA SER A 68 12.49 12.53 -25.64
C SER A 68 13.62 13.16 -26.46
N LYS A 69 14.72 12.43 -26.61
CA LYS A 69 15.89 12.89 -27.37
C LYS A 69 15.68 12.81 -28.88
N GLU A 70 14.67 12.06 -29.34
CA GLU A 70 14.45 11.76 -30.76
C GLU A 70 13.50 12.76 -31.42
N ASP A 71 12.41 13.11 -30.75
CA ASP A 71 11.35 13.99 -31.27
C ASP A 71 11.10 15.25 -30.41
N GLY A 72 11.75 15.35 -29.24
CA GLY A 72 11.57 16.48 -28.32
C GLY A 72 10.24 16.44 -27.56
N GLU A 73 9.47 15.37 -27.67
CA GLU A 73 8.19 15.22 -26.96
C GLU A 73 8.42 15.00 -25.45
N VAL A 74 7.49 15.52 -24.64
CA VAL A 74 7.54 15.39 -23.18
C VAL A 74 6.56 14.32 -22.76
N TRP A 75 7.08 13.19 -22.27
CA TRP A 75 6.27 12.08 -21.79
C TRP A 75 6.37 11.96 -20.27
N PRO A 76 5.24 11.81 -19.56
CA PRO A 76 5.28 11.47 -18.13
C PRO A 76 5.86 10.06 -17.96
N ASN A 77 6.69 9.91 -16.95
CA ASN A 77 7.32 8.65 -16.58
C ASN A 77 7.35 8.52 -15.05
N ASP A 78 7.12 7.31 -14.56
CA ASP A 78 7.15 7.05 -13.13
C ASP A 78 8.60 6.90 -12.67
N TYR A 79 9.07 7.83 -11.85
CA TYR A 79 10.34 7.68 -11.16
C TYR A 79 10.15 6.82 -9.92
N ILE A 80 10.58 5.56 -9.99
CA ILE A 80 10.48 4.61 -8.88
C ILE A 80 11.86 4.11 -8.48
N ARG A 81 12.26 4.37 -7.22
CA ARG A 81 13.53 3.87 -6.66
C ARG A 81 13.36 3.35 -5.24
N PRO A 82 13.97 2.20 -4.88
CA PRO A 82 13.94 1.72 -3.51
C PRO A 82 14.73 2.65 -2.59
N VAL A 83 14.21 2.89 -1.39
CA VAL A 83 15.03 3.41 -0.30
C VAL A 83 15.94 2.27 0.16
N CYS A 84 17.23 2.51 0.37
CA CYS A 84 18.17 1.52 0.89
C CYS A 84 18.73 1.95 2.26
N ASN A 85 19.48 1.05 2.90
CA ASN A 85 20.10 1.28 4.21
C ASN A 85 20.97 2.55 4.27
N LYS A 86 21.64 2.91 3.16
CA LYS A 86 22.44 4.15 3.09
C LYS A 86 21.60 5.42 3.29
N HIS A 87 20.35 5.44 2.83
CA HIS A 87 19.45 6.58 3.07
C HIS A 87 19.08 6.67 4.56
N LEU A 88 18.81 5.54 5.20
CA LEU A 88 18.53 5.47 6.64
C LEU A 88 19.72 5.95 7.48
N GLU A 89 20.93 5.53 7.14
CA GLU A 89 22.17 6.00 7.78
C GLU A 89 22.33 7.51 7.64
N GLN A 90 22.08 8.07 6.45
CA GLN A 90 22.14 9.51 6.20
C GLN A 90 21.11 10.31 7.03
N TRP A 91 19.92 9.76 7.24
CA TRP A 91 18.87 10.40 8.02
C TRP A 91 18.93 10.11 9.52
N GLY A 92 19.76 9.15 9.94
CA GLY A 92 19.84 8.70 11.32
C GLY A 92 18.56 8.00 11.80
N PHE A 93 17.90 7.24 10.92
CA PHE A 93 16.66 6.50 11.23
C PHE A 93 16.84 4.99 11.14
N THR A 94 16.12 4.29 12.01
CA THR A 94 15.78 2.87 11.81
C THR A 94 14.62 2.72 10.83
N ALA A 95 14.42 1.51 10.29
CA ALA A 95 13.27 1.21 9.43
C ALA A 95 11.92 1.46 10.15
N GLN A 96 11.86 1.19 11.46
CA GLN A 96 10.68 1.44 12.29
C GLN A 96 10.40 2.93 12.46
N GLU A 97 11.41 3.75 12.74
CA GLU A 97 11.23 5.21 12.84
C GLU A 97 10.83 5.84 11.51
N LEU A 98 11.38 5.34 10.39
CA LEU A 98 10.94 5.76 9.07
C LEU A 98 9.47 5.37 8.81
N PHE A 99 9.06 4.15 9.15
CA PHE A 99 7.67 3.71 9.03
C PHE A 99 6.71 4.61 9.83
N ASP A 100 7.07 4.89 11.08
CA ASP A 100 6.24 5.70 11.97
C ASP A 100 6.09 7.16 11.54
N LYS A 101 7.07 7.69 10.78
CA LYS A 101 6.98 9.02 10.16
C LYS A 101 6.25 8.97 8.81
N ALA A 102 6.64 8.05 7.93
CA ALA A 102 6.19 8.00 6.54
C ALA A 102 4.67 7.81 6.40
N LYS A 103 4.03 7.14 7.37
CA LYS A 103 2.58 6.93 7.41
C LYS A 103 1.77 8.23 7.50
N TYR A 104 2.41 9.34 7.84
CA TYR A 104 1.82 10.67 7.95
C TYR A 104 2.36 11.68 6.94
N PHE A 105 3.20 11.26 5.99
CA PHE A 105 3.63 12.14 4.92
C PHE A 105 2.47 12.49 4.00
N ASP A 106 2.46 13.73 3.52
CA ASP A 106 1.51 14.13 2.49
C ASP A 106 1.95 13.57 1.14
N VAL A 107 1.29 12.48 0.77
CA VAL A 107 1.49 11.77 -0.48
C VAL A 107 0.35 12.02 -1.47
N GLY A 108 -0.62 12.87 -1.14
CA GLY A 108 -1.86 13.00 -1.91
C GLY A 108 -1.67 13.49 -3.36
N GLU A 109 -0.69 14.37 -3.58
CA GLU A 109 -0.32 14.82 -4.94
C GLU A 109 0.40 13.74 -5.76
N ARG A 110 0.98 12.73 -5.09
CA ARG A 110 1.85 11.72 -5.69
C ARG A 110 1.23 10.33 -5.76
N LEU A 111 0.28 10.01 -4.89
CA LEU A 111 -0.35 8.70 -4.80
C LEU A 111 -1.86 8.84 -4.96
N GLN A 112 -2.33 8.71 -6.18
CA GLN A 112 -3.76 8.68 -6.46
C GLN A 112 -4.37 7.42 -5.86
N THR A 113 -5.41 7.61 -5.06
CA THR A 113 -6.17 6.52 -4.42
C THR A 113 -7.62 6.58 -4.86
N VAL A 114 -8.14 5.46 -5.34
CA VAL A 114 -9.52 5.30 -5.80
C VAL A 114 -10.24 4.32 -4.88
N LEU A 115 -11.42 4.75 -4.41
CA LEU A 115 -12.37 3.89 -3.70
C LEU A 115 -13.42 3.42 -4.71
N ASP A 116 -13.40 2.12 -5.03
CA ASP A 116 -14.38 1.47 -5.90
C ASP A 116 -15.48 0.81 -5.05
N ALA A 117 -16.69 1.34 -5.18
CA ALA A 117 -17.91 0.88 -4.51
C ALA A 117 -18.77 -0.08 -5.36
N SER A 118 -18.28 -0.48 -6.54
CA SER A 118 -19.01 -1.39 -7.41
C SER A 118 -19.04 -2.80 -6.84
N LYS A 119 -20.15 -3.52 -7.07
CA LYS A 119 -20.27 -4.95 -6.72
C LYS A 119 -19.20 -5.81 -7.42
N ASP A 120 -18.78 -5.40 -8.61
CA ASP A 120 -17.79 -6.14 -9.39
C ASP A 120 -16.38 -6.03 -8.79
N ALA A 121 -16.08 -4.96 -8.03
CA ALA A 121 -14.75 -4.73 -7.49
C ALA A 121 -14.30 -5.83 -6.54
N PHE A 122 -15.15 -6.23 -5.59
CA PHE A 122 -14.81 -7.30 -4.65
C PHE A 122 -14.98 -8.69 -5.25
N LYS A 123 -15.94 -8.88 -6.18
CA LYS A 123 -16.10 -10.13 -6.93
C LYS A 123 -14.84 -10.51 -7.71
N ARG A 124 -14.13 -9.52 -8.27
CA ARG A 124 -12.83 -9.74 -8.93
C ARG A 124 -11.75 -10.25 -7.99
N VAL A 125 -11.84 -9.95 -6.69
CA VAL A 125 -10.85 -10.35 -5.69
C VAL A 125 -11.23 -11.69 -5.04
N LEU A 126 -12.49 -11.85 -4.64
CA LEU A 126 -12.95 -13.03 -3.88
C LEU A 126 -13.57 -14.12 -4.76
N GLY A 127 -13.88 -13.83 -6.02
CA GLY A 127 -14.51 -14.80 -6.93
C GLY A 127 -15.84 -15.30 -6.38
N SER A 128 -16.07 -16.61 -6.44
CA SER A 128 -17.30 -17.24 -5.94
C SER A 128 -17.40 -17.25 -4.41
N TYR A 129 -16.30 -17.06 -3.67
CA TYR A 129 -16.31 -17.06 -2.21
C TYR A 129 -17.04 -15.85 -1.62
N GLU A 130 -17.34 -14.83 -2.44
CA GLU A 130 -18.20 -13.72 -2.03
C GLU A 130 -19.56 -14.18 -1.49
N GLN A 131 -20.08 -15.29 -2.01
CA GLN A 131 -21.40 -15.84 -1.64
C GLN A 131 -21.46 -16.35 -0.20
N LEU A 132 -20.31 -16.50 0.46
CA LEU A 132 -20.19 -16.89 1.87
C LEU A 132 -20.34 -15.70 2.83
N LEU A 133 -20.25 -14.48 2.29
CA LEU A 133 -20.40 -13.24 3.05
C LEU A 133 -21.86 -12.77 3.02
N PRO A 134 -22.31 -12.00 4.03
CA PRO A 134 -23.66 -11.43 4.01
C PRO A 134 -23.90 -10.63 2.73
N ASP A 135 -25.08 -10.76 2.12
CA ASP A 135 -25.52 -10.03 0.91
C ASP A 135 -25.79 -8.54 1.21
N THR A 136 -24.74 -7.88 1.68
CA THR A 136 -24.72 -6.50 2.13
C THR A 136 -23.79 -5.73 1.20
N TYR A 137 -24.29 -4.59 0.71
CA TYR A 137 -23.46 -3.60 0.02
C TYR A 137 -22.56 -2.95 1.09
N GLY A 138 -21.37 -3.51 1.32
CA GLY A 138 -20.52 -3.02 2.41
C GLY A 138 -19.02 -3.35 2.30
N ILE A 139 -18.59 -4.01 1.21
CA ILE A 139 -17.17 -4.25 0.90
C ILE A 139 -16.78 -3.39 -0.30
N TYR A 140 -15.74 -2.58 -0.10
CA TYR A 140 -15.20 -1.66 -1.10
C TYR A 140 -13.78 -2.05 -1.44
N SER A 141 -13.35 -1.79 -2.67
CA SER A 141 -11.96 -1.94 -3.08
C SER A 141 -11.26 -0.59 -3.02
N ILE A 142 -10.06 -0.53 -2.49
CA ILE A 142 -9.18 0.64 -2.59
C ILE A 142 -7.99 0.26 -3.46
N THR A 143 -7.76 1.04 -4.52
CA THR A 143 -6.65 0.88 -5.46
C THR A 143 -5.82 2.15 -5.53
N GLY A 144 -4.50 2.03 -5.64
CA GLY A 144 -3.63 3.20 -5.80
C GLY A 144 -2.24 2.81 -6.27
N GLU A 145 -1.43 3.81 -6.60
CA GLU A 145 -0.15 3.63 -7.30
C GLU A 145 0.88 2.82 -6.49
N ASN A 146 0.82 2.92 -5.17
CA ASN A 146 1.65 2.12 -4.26
C ASN A 146 1.00 0.77 -3.85
N GLY A 147 -0.06 0.37 -4.54
CA GLY A 147 -0.82 -0.85 -4.29
C GLY A 147 -1.27 -0.95 -2.84
N ILE A 148 -1.09 -2.12 -2.23
CA ILE A 148 -1.48 -2.34 -0.83
C ILE A 148 -0.77 -1.45 0.20
N GLY A 149 0.33 -0.78 -0.17
CA GLY A 149 1.02 0.16 0.72
C GLY A 149 0.10 1.24 1.27
N MET A 150 -0.99 1.55 0.55
CA MET A 150 -2.01 2.50 0.96
C MET A 150 -2.70 2.17 2.29
N MET A 151 -2.76 0.89 2.68
CA MET A 151 -3.35 0.49 3.95
C MET A 151 -2.61 1.06 5.16
N PHE A 152 -1.34 1.44 4.98
CA PHE A 152 -0.51 1.97 6.05
C PHE A 152 -0.62 3.48 6.21
N TYR A 153 -1.46 4.18 5.45
CA TYR A 153 -1.75 5.61 5.64
C TYR A 153 -3.04 5.78 6.44
N PRO A 154 -2.96 6.11 7.74
CA PRO A 154 -4.15 6.14 8.60
C PRO A 154 -5.16 7.21 8.19
N VAL A 155 -4.71 8.30 7.57
CA VAL A 155 -5.59 9.36 7.07
C VAL A 155 -6.50 8.83 5.95
N VAL A 156 -5.96 8.02 5.03
CA VAL A 156 -6.73 7.39 3.95
C VAL A 156 -7.79 6.46 4.53
N LEU A 157 -7.40 5.58 5.45
CA LEU A 157 -8.34 4.66 6.10
C LEU A 157 -9.37 5.39 6.97
N SER A 158 -9.02 6.50 7.61
CA SER A 158 -9.95 7.31 8.40
C SER A 158 -11.03 7.94 7.53
N GLN A 159 -10.69 8.45 6.35
CA GLN A 159 -11.69 8.98 5.39
C GLN A 159 -12.69 7.89 4.94
N VAL A 160 -12.20 6.67 4.75
CA VAL A 160 -13.05 5.51 4.42
C VAL A 160 -13.91 5.12 5.62
N ALA A 161 -13.34 5.05 6.82
CA ALA A 161 -14.05 4.74 8.07
C ALA A 161 -15.20 5.71 8.34
N GLN A 162 -14.99 7.01 8.08
CA GLN A 162 -16.04 8.02 8.19
C GLN A 162 -17.20 7.76 7.22
N ARG A 163 -16.92 7.33 5.99
CA ARG A 163 -17.96 6.98 5.00
C ARG A 163 -18.73 5.71 5.39
N LEU A 164 -18.06 4.75 6.03
CA LEU A 164 -18.63 3.46 6.44
C LEU A 164 -19.17 3.45 7.88
N GLY A 165 -19.13 4.59 8.58
CA GLY A 165 -19.74 4.77 9.88
C GLY A 165 -19.07 4.00 11.03
N GLY A 166 -17.76 3.71 10.94
CA GLY A 166 -17.04 3.04 12.03
C GLY A 166 -15.67 2.48 11.67
N ASP A 167 -15.11 1.71 12.59
CA ASP A 167 -13.85 0.99 12.40
C ASP A 167 -13.95 -0.01 11.23
N LEU A 168 -12.80 -0.32 10.64
CA LEU A 168 -12.73 -1.12 9.41
C LEU A 168 -12.07 -2.47 9.63
N PHE A 169 -12.53 -3.47 8.88
CA PHE A 169 -11.69 -4.59 8.48
C PHE A 169 -11.01 -4.25 7.16
N VAL A 170 -9.72 -4.60 7.05
CA VAL A 170 -8.88 -4.38 5.87
C VAL A 170 -8.32 -5.73 5.42
N ILE A 171 -8.44 -6.04 4.14
CA ILE A 171 -8.17 -7.36 3.57
C ILE A 171 -7.21 -7.21 2.37
N PRO A 172 -5.88 -7.32 2.60
CA PRO A 172 -4.86 -7.12 1.57
C PRO A 172 -4.48 -8.45 0.87
N ILE A 173 -5.40 -9.01 0.08
CA ILE A 173 -5.14 -10.29 -0.62
C ILE A 173 -4.26 -10.07 -1.86
N LEU A 174 -4.56 -9.06 -2.68
CA LEU A 174 -3.87 -8.78 -3.95
C LEU A 174 -2.87 -7.64 -3.79
N ASN A 175 -1.80 -7.63 -4.57
CA ASN A 175 -0.74 -6.62 -4.47
C ASN A 175 -1.15 -5.19 -4.88
N ASP A 176 -2.15 -5.05 -5.74
CA ASP A 176 -2.58 -3.77 -6.34
C ASP A 176 -3.71 -3.09 -5.58
N ARG A 177 -4.38 -3.80 -4.66
CA ARG A 177 -5.59 -3.33 -3.99
C ARG A 177 -5.85 -3.98 -2.66
N ILE A 178 -6.58 -3.27 -1.81
CA ILE A 178 -7.14 -3.80 -0.56
C ILE A 178 -8.66 -3.80 -0.62
N LEU A 179 -9.29 -4.78 0.03
CA LEU A 179 -10.72 -4.69 0.34
C LEU A 179 -10.91 -4.11 1.74
N VAL A 180 -11.96 -3.31 1.91
CA VAL A 180 -12.32 -2.70 3.18
C VAL A 180 -13.80 -2.82 3.44
N CYS A 181 -14.18 -3.07 4.70
CA CYS A 181 -15.58 -3.14 5.10
C CYS A 181 -15.77 -2.72 6.55
N SER A 182 -17.00 -2.37 6.92
CA SER A 182 -17.33 -1.95 8.29
C SER A 182 -17.29 -3.12 9.26
N LYS A 183 -16.67 -2.93 10.42
CA LYS A 183 -16.69 -3.94 11.51
C LYS A 183 -18.07 -4.15 12.11
N ASN A 184 -19.01 -3.22 11.88
CA ASN A 184 -20.38 -3.33 12.36
C ASN A 184 -21.25 -4.28 11.52
N GLU A 185 -20.85 -4.53 10.27
CA GLU A 185 -21.65 -5.28 9.30
C GLU A 185 -21.10 -6.69 9.05
N TYR A 186 -19.79 -6.88 9.21
CA TYR A 186 -19.12 -8.13 8.91
C TYR A 186 -18.52 -8.79 10.14
N ASN A 187 -18.43 -10.12 10.09
CA ASN A 187 -17.84 -10.94 11.14
C ASN A 187 -16.43 -11.37 10.75
N LEU A 188 -15.47 -11.19 11.66
CA LEU A 188 -14.06 -11.52 11.45
C LEU A 188 -13.83 -12.98 11.08
N GLU A 189 -14.49 -13.94 11.73
CA GLU A 189 -14.28 -15.37 11.49
C GLU A 189 -14.63 -15.75 10.05
N LYS A 190 -15.78 -15.26 9.56
CA LYS A 190 -16.21 -15.47 8.17
C LYS A 190 -15.28 -14.81 7.17
N LEU A 191 -14.87 -13.56 7.41
CA LEU A 191 -13.91 -12.87 6.55
C LEU A 191 -12.59 -13.64 6.48
N GLN A 192 -12.09 -14.09 7.63
CA GLN A 192 -10.84 -14.83 7.73
C GLN A 192 -10.93 -16.22 7.08
N GLU A 193 -12.09 -16.88 7.11
CA GLU A 193 -12.37 -18.12 6.38
C GLU A 193 -12.29 -17.89 4.86
N VAL A 194 -12.97 -16.86 4.36
CA VAL A 194 -12.95 -16.50 2.93
C VAL A 194 -11.54 -16.16 2.46
N VAL A 195 -10.77 -15.39 3.22
CA VAL A 195 -9.35 -15.09 2.93
C VAL A 195 -8.54 -16.39 2.83
N LYS A 196 -8.71 -17.33 3.76
CA LYS A 196 -8.01 -18.62 3.74
C LYS A 196 -8.41 -19.49 2.55
N MET A 197 -9.67 -19.51 2.17
CA MET A 197 -10.13 -20.23 0.98
C MET A 197 -9.51 -19.63 -0.28
N LYS A 198 -9.54 -18.30 -0.41
CA LYS A 198 -8.94 -17.60 -1.54
C LYS A 198 -7.44 -17.81 -1.65
N SER A 199 -6.72 -17.76 -0.52
CA SER A 199 -5.28 -18.07 -0.47
C SER A 199 -4.95 -19.48 -0.97
N LYS A 200 -5.73 -20.49 -0.56
CA LYS A 200 -5.54 -21.87 -1.04
C LYS A 200 -5.76 -21.98 -2.54
N GLU A 201 -6.77 -21.29 -3.05
CA GLU A 201 -7.06 -21.21 -4.48
C GLU A 201 -5.93 -20.52 -5.26
N ASP A 202 -5.45 -19.37 -4.79
CA ASP A 202 -4.35 -18.64 -5.43
C ASP A 202 -3.07 -19.50 -5.48
N LYS A 203 -2.81 -20.27 -4.43
CA LYS A 203 -1.71 -21.24 -4.37
C LYS A 203 -1.89 -22.36 -5.40
N LEU A 204 -3.12 -22.88 -5.56
CA LEU A 204 -3.43 -23.93 -6.53
C LEU A 204 -3.25 -23.47 -7.98
N TYR A 205 -3.68 -22.24 -8.30
CA TYR A 205 -3.59 -21.68 -9.66
C TYR A 205 -2.27 -20.97 -9.96
N GLY A 206 -1.30 -20.98 -9.04
CA GLY A 206 -0.01 -20.32 -9.25
C GLY A 206 -0.07 -18.80 -9.26
N LEU A 207 -1.15 -18.18 -8.75
CA LEU A 207 -1.30 -16.72 -8.58
C LEU A 207 -0.57 -16.18 -7.35
N ILE A 208 0.29 -17.01 -6.77
CA ILE A 208 1.17 -16.72 -5.64
C ILE A 208 1.93 -15.38 -5.77
N PRO A 209 2.42 -14.94 -6.95
CA PRO A 209 3.09 -13.64 -7.06
C PRO A 209 2.21 -12.43 -6.73
N LEU A 210 0.88 -12.56 -6.89
CA LEU A 210 -0.08 -11.49 -6.61
C LEU A 210 -0.60 -11.55 -5.16
N HIS A 211 -0.54 -12.72 -4.53
CA HIS A 211 -1.04 -12.95 -3.18
C HIS A 211 -0.11 -12.37 -2.11
N VAL A 212 -0.63 -11.44 -1.31
CA VAL A 212 0.14 -10.73 -0.27
C VAL A 212 -0.04 -11.30 1.13
N SER A 213 -1.27 -11.39 1.64
CA SER A 213 -1.51 -11.74 3.05
C SER A 213 -2.62 -12.76 3.22
N ASP A 214 -2.40 -13.66 4.18
CA ASP A 214 -3.36 -14.64 4.68
C ASP A 214 -4.20 -14.07 5.85
N MET A 215 -4.03 -12.80 6.20
CA MET A 215 -4.63 -12.16 7.39
C MET A 215 -5.67 -11.10 7.04
N VAL A 216 -6.72 -11.03 7.86
CA VAL A 216 -7.57 -9.84 7.97
C VAL A 216 -6.93 -8.88 8.99
N PHE A 217 -6.87 -7.60 8.65
CA PHE A 217 -6.43 -6.53 9.53
C PHE A 217 -7.64 -5.75 10.06
N GLN A 218 -7.47 -5.06 11.18
CA GLN A 218 -8.45 -4.15 11.74
C GLN A 218 -7.85 -2.76 11.91
N PHE A 219 -8.63 -1.74 11.55
CA PHE A 219 -8.29 -0.34 11.69
C PHE A 219 -9.22 0.33 12.70
N ASP A 220 -8.64 0.89 13.76
CA ASP A 220 -9.32 1.71 14.76
C ASP A 220 -9.28 3.18 14.29
N ALA A 221 -10.44 3.73 13.95
CA ALA A 221 -10.54 5.06 13.38
C ALA A 221 -10.31 6.17 14.41
N HIS A 222 -10.52 5.88 15.70
CA HIS A 222 -10.28 6.83 16.79
C HIS A 222 -8.79 6.93 17.13
N ARG A 223 -8.10 5.80 17.15
CA ARG A 223 -6.67 5.71 17.47
C ARG A 223 -5.76 5.84 16.24
N LEU A 224 -6.32 5.76 15.03
CA LEU A 224 -5.59 5.75 13.76
C LEU A 224 -4.56 4.61 13.69
N THR A 225 -4.93 3.44 14.20
CA THR A 225 -4.05 2.27 14.29
C THR A 225 -4.56 1.12 13.45
N LEU A 226 -3.67 0.52 12.66
CA LEU A 226 -3.92 -0.71 11.90
C LEU A 226 -3.10 -1.85 12.52
N GLN A 227 -3.73 -3.01 12.71
CA GLN A 227 -3.05 -4.22 13.21
C GLN A 227 -3.74 -5.48 12.68
N PRO A 228 -3.06 -6.65 12.68
CA PRO A 228 -3.73 -7.92 12.42
C PRO A 228 -4.97 -8.09 13.32
N ALA A 229 -6.08 -8.55 12.76
CA ALA A 229 -7.32 -8.74 13.51
C ALA A 229 -7.31 -10.02 14.35
N THR A 230 -6.41 -10.96 14.04
CA THR A 230 -6.15 -12.14 14.86
C THR A 230 -4.70 -12.13 15.33
N ASP A 231 -4.50 -12.43 16.62
CA ASP A 231 -3.17 -12.67 17.17
C ASP A 231 -2.61 -13.97 16.62
N GLN A 232 -1.86 -13.91 15.53
CA GLN A 232 -0.81 -14.90 15.33
C GLN A 232 0.33 -14.51 16.24
N ARG A 233 0.43 -15.18 17.41
CA ARG A 233 1.68 -15.17 18.20
C ARG A 233 2.82 -15.39 17.22
N GLU A 234 3.67 -14.38 17.12
CA GLU A 234 4.83 -14.36 16.24
C GLU A 234 5.47 -15.75 16.19
N LYS A 235 5.31 -16.47 15.08
CA LYS A 235 6.38 -17.36 14.70
C LYS A 235 7.51 -16.40 14.35
N LYS A 236 8.34 -16.07 15.34
CA LYS A 236 9.66 -15.51 15.12
C LYS A 236 10.38 -16.47 14.19
N MET A 237 10.22 -16.27 12.88
CA MET A 237 11.17 -16.78 11.91
C MET A 237 12.46 -16.07 12.28
N LYS A 238 13.36 -16.82 12.92
CA LYS A 238 14.71 -16.37 13.24
C LYS A 238 15.44 -16.17 11.92
N HIS A 239 15.18 -15.07 11.24
CA HIS A 239 16.16 -14.50 10.32
C HIS A 239 17.12 -13.72 11.20
N THR A 240 18.21 -14.40 11.56
CA THR A 240 19.39 -13.76 12.11
C THR A 240 19.90 -12.76 11.07
N ALA A 241 19.63 -11.49 11.31
CA ALA A 241 20.44 -10.41 10.77
C ALA A 241 21.90 -10.68 11.15
N ARG A 242 22.77 -10.72 10.14
CA ARG A 242 24.22 -10.59 10.27
C ARG A 242 24.64 -9.36 9.52
#